data_AF-A0A2D7FV06-F1
#
_entry.id   AF-A0A2D7FV06-F1
#
_cell.length_a   1.000
_cell.length_b   1.000
_cell.length_c   1.000
_cell.angle_alpha   90.00
_cell.angle_beta   90.00
_cell.angle_gamma   90.00
#
_symmetry.space_group_name_H-M   'P 1'
#
loop_
_entity.id
_entity.type
_entity.pdbx_description
1 polymer ?
#
loop_
_entity_poly.entity_id
_entity_poly.type
_entity_poly.pdbx_seq_one_letter_code
_entity_poly.pdbx_strand_id
1 'polypeptide(L)'
;EIPQGHKDFVQRLIERYNIPPASQPGMRTRFIRSTEIERAQIDSVLESSVNMFACGIGAPPPVVQAAKAKQMTTLALIGSPHHVQRSIDAGVDIIVAQGYDAGAHTGPIGTYSLVPQIVEAAGDTPVLVAGGVATGQHIAAALAMGAQGVWLGTAWLFSEEHQAHMHPVNTQKLIAAGSSDTVITRSESGKTFRQVRTGWSQAWEDEAAPAPLKMPFQDVLVGDLLGAIEEHNIEPLIHSGAGQSVGYFDEIQPVKAILNKLVDDTIAALQQQQQYLRD
;
A
#
# COMPACT_ATOMS: atom_id res chain seq x y z
N GLU A 1 6.93 23.58 13.84
CA GLU A 1 7.88 22.81 14.68
C GLU A 1 7.16 21.61 15.28
N ILE A 2 7.86 20.51 15.53
CA ILE A 2 7.28 19.33 16.21
C ILE A 2 7.05 19.67 17.69
N PRO A 3 5.84 19.49 18.25
CA PRO A 3 5.55 19.80 19.65
C PRO A 3 6.37 18.96 20.63
N GLN A 4 6.71 19.52 21.80
CA GLN A 4 7.54 18.83 22.79
C GLN A 4 6.89 17.54 23.30
N GLY A 5 5.58 17.54 23.57
CA GLY A 5 4.88 16.34 24.04
C GLY A 5 4.96 15.14 23.08
N HIS A 6 5.04 15.39 21.77
CA HIS A 6 5.25 14.35 20.75
C HIS A 6 6.68 13.80 20.79
N LYS A 7 7.69 14.68 20.95
CA LYS A 7 9.09 14.28 21.12
C LYS A 7 9.25 13.44 22.40
N ASP A 8 8.65 13.88 23.50
CA ASP A 8 8.70 13.17 24.78
C ASP A 8 8.01 11.80 24.69
N PHE A 9 6.90 11.70 23.94
CA PHE A 9 6.24 10.42 23.69
C PHE A 9 7.15 9.44 22.93
N VAL A 10 7.77 9.89 21.84
CA VAL A 10 8.74 9.09 21.08
C VAL A 10 9.92 8.68 21.96
N GLN A 11 10.44 9.58 22.79
CA GLN A 11 11.52 9.28 23.73
C GLN A 11 11.12 8.20 24.74
N ARG A 12 9.89 8.24 25.28
CA ARG A 12 9.38 7.19 26.16
C ARG A 12 9.26 5.83 25.46
N LEU A 13 8.92 5.79 24.17
CA LEU A 13 8.92 4.54 23.40
C LEU A 13 10.34 3.99 23.24
N ILE A 14 11.30 4.85 22.91
CA ILE A 14 12.72 4.48 22.82
C ILE A 14 13.20 3.86 24.12
N GLU A 15 12.92 4.49 25.26
CA GLU A 15 13.30 4.01 26.58
C GLU A 15 12.58 2.70 26.96
N ARG A 16 11.26 2.63 26.74
CA ARG A 16 10.44 1.46 27.08
C ARG A 16 10.90 0.19 26.37
N TYR A 17 11.30 0.30 25.10
CA TYR A 17 11.70 -0.82 24.27
C TYR A 17 13.22 -0.95 24.11
N ASN A 18 14.01 -0.15 24.83
CA ASN A 18 15.47 -0.12 24.77
C ASN A 18 16.02 0.00 23.33
N ILE A 19 15.46 0.93 22.55
CA ILE A 19 15.74 1.04 21.11
C ILE A 19 17.06 1.81 20.90
N PRO A 20 18.10 1.18 20.34
CA PRO A 20 19.34 1.89 20.02
C PRO A 20 19.11 2.90 18.88
N PRO A 21 19.93 3.96 18.76
CA PRO A 21 19.84 4.88 17.64
C PRO A 21 20.13 4.16 16.31
N ALA A 22 19.46 4.58 15.24
CA ALA A 22 19.72 4.06 13.89
C ALA A 22 21.15 4.41 13.44
N SER A 23 21.87 3.46 12.84
CA SER A 23 23.20 3.69 12.28
C SER A 23 23.16 4.24 10.85
N GLN A 24 22.02 4.06 10.15
CA GLN A 24 21.78 4.56 8.79
C GLN A 24 20.52 5.43 8.71
N PRO A 25 20.38 6.28 7.67
CA PRO A 25 19.10 6.88 7.34
C PRO A 25 18.05 5.80 7.05
N GLY A 26 16.91 5.84 7.77
CA GLY A 26 15.80 4.93 7.53
C GLY A 26 15.12 5.18 6.16
N MET A 27 14.24 4.26 5.73
CA MET A 27 13.49 4.39 4.47
C MET A 27 12.57 5.62 4.42
N ARG A 28 12.21 6.18 5.58
CA ARG A 28 11.39 7.39 5.70
C ARG A 28 12.29 8.61 5.74
N THR A 29 11.97 9.62 4.92
CA THR A 29 12.81 10.82 4.78
C THR A 29 12.86 11.63 6.08
N ARG A 30 14.09 11.89 6.57
CA ARG A 30 14.40 12.80 7.70
C ARG A 30 14.03 14.26 7.45
N PHE A 31 13.69 14.59 6.21
CA PHE A 31 13.42 15.94 5.75
C PHE A 31 12.04 16.01 5.12
N ILE A 32 11.43 17.20 5.20
CA ILE A 32 10.31 17.54 4.32
C ILE A 32 10.81 17.33 2.90
N ARG A 33 10.18 16.42 2.13
CA ARG A 33 10.57 16.16 0.74
C ARG A 33 10.58 17.51 0.01
N SER A 34 11.77 17.97 -0.37
CA SER A 34 11.88 19.15 -1.22
C SER A 34 11.36 18.78 -2.60
N THR A 35 10.87 19.79 -3.32
CA THR A 35 10.53 19.66 -4.74
C THR A 35 11.70 19.14 -5.57
N GLU A 36 12.95 19.36 -5.10
CA GLU A 36 14.17 18.84 -5.72
C GLU A 36 14.30 17.31 -5.60
N ILE A 37 14.03 16.73 -4.41
CA ILE A 37 14.08 15.28 -4.22
C ILE A 37 12.99 14.59 -5.02
N GLU A 38 11.77 15.14 -5.01
CA GLU A 38 10.67 14.65 -5.83
C GLU A 38 11.05 14.62 -7.32
N ARG A 39 11.60 15.74 -7.81
CA ARG A 39 12.06 15.84 -9.20
C ARG A 39 13.16 14.84 -9.53
N ALA A 40 14.17 14.69 -8.67
CA ALA A 40 15.26 13.75 -8.87
C ALA A 40 14.76 12.28 -8.96
N GLN A 41 13.76 11.92 -8.15
CA GLN A 41 13.11 10.60 -8.21
C GLN A 41 12.35 10.41 -9.53
N ILE A 42 11.59 11.42 -9.97
CA ILE A 42 10.88 11.39 -11.25
C ILE A 42 11.88 11.25 -12.41
N ASP A 43 12.91 12.09 -12.45
CA ASP A 43 13.93 12.09 -13.49
C ASP A 43 14.64 10.72 -13.55
N SER A 44 14.99 10.13 -12.40
CA SER A 44 15.59 8.79 -12.34
C SER A 44 14.73 7.70 -12.98
N VAL A 45 13.40 7.75 -12.78
CA VAL A 45 12.48 6.79 -13.41
C VAL A 45 12.38 7.06 -14.91
N LEU A 46 12.20 8.33 -15.32
CA LEU A 46 12.06 8.75 -16.72
C LEU A 46 13.30 8.47 -17.58
N GLU A 47 14.48 8.39 -16.95
CA GLU A 47 15.76 8.06 -17.60
C GLU A 47 16.07 6.56 -17.60
N SER A 48 15.32 5.75 -16.84
CA SER A 48 15.49 4.31 -16.79
C SER A 48 14.88 3.60 -18.01
N SER A 49 15.13 2.30 -18.12
CA SER A 49 14.59 1.44 -19.19
C SER A 49 13.19 0.87 -18.90
N VAL A 50 12.53 1.31 -17.82
CA VAL A 50 11.17 0.84 -17.51
C VAL A 50 10.17 1.35 -18.55
N ASN A 51 9.10 0.60 -18.77
CA ASN A 51 8.06 0.92 -19.73
C ASN A 51 6.75 1.42 -19.08
N MET A 52 6.71 1.52 -17.75
CA MET A 52 5.52 1.91 -16.99
C MET A 52 5.87 2.94 -15.91
N PHE A 53 4.98 3.91 -15.71
CA PHE A 53 5.10 4.94 -14.66
C PHE A 53 3.84 4.95 -13.77
N ALA A 54 4.03 4.67 -12.49
CA ALA A 54 2.94 4.55 -11.51
C ALA A 54 2.86 5.76 -10.58
N CYS A 55 1.73 6.46 -10.64
CA CYS A 55 1.39 7.58 -9.77
C CYS A 55 0.65 7.09 -8.53
N GLY A 56 1.35 7.00 -7.40
CA GLY A 56 0.77 6.51 -6.14
C GLY A 56 -0.20 7.47 -5.44
N ILE A 57 0.09 8.79 -5.43
CA ILE A 57 -0.76 9.81 -4.82
C ILE A 57 -0.95 10.96 -5.80
N GLY A 58 -2.13 11.04 -6.41
CA GLY A 58 -2.45 12.01 -7.44
C GLY A 58 -1.68 11.75 -8.74
N ALA A 59 -2.11 12.39 -9.83
CA ALA A 59 -1.47 12.29 -11.14
C ALA A 59 -1.17 13.71 -11.65
N PRO A 60 -0.02 14.32 -11.28
CA PRO A 60 0.33 15.66 -11.73
C PRO A 60 0.47 15.68 -13.26
N PRO A 61 -0.29 16.52 -13.99
CA PRO A 61 -0.25 16.53 -15.46
C PRO A 61 1.16 16.69 -16.05
N PRO A 62 2.05 17.56 -15.54
CA PRO A 62 3.41 17.67 -16.09
C PRO A 62 4.21 16.36 -16.00
N VAL A 63 4.03 15.58 -14.94
CA VAL A 63 4.73 14.31 -14.73
C VAL A 63 4.18 13.23 -15.66
N VAL A 64 2.86 13.14 -15.78
CA VAL A 64 2.20 12.19 -16.70
C VAL A 64 2.62 12.49 -18.14
N GLN A 65 2.60 13.75 -18.56
CA GLN A 65 3.02 14.13 -19.92
C GLN A 65 4.50 13.84 -20.19
N ALA A 66 5.38 14.04 -19.20
CA ALA A 66 6.80 13.68 -19.33
C ALA A 66 7.00 12.16 -19.49
N ALA A 67 6.28 11.34 -18.72
CA ALA A 67 6.30 9.88 -18.87
C ALA A 67 5.77 9.42 -20.24
N LYS A 68 4.68 10.02 -20.72
CA LYS A 68 4.14 9.73 -22.06
C LYS A 68 5.08 10.14 -23.18
N ALA A 69 5.80 11.26 -23.04
CA ALA A 69 6.82 11.67 -24.01
C ALA A 69 7.98 10.66 -24.12
N LYS A 70 8.18 9.85 -23.07
CA LYS A 70 9.11 8.70 -23.04
C LYS A 70 8.46 7.38 -23.47
N GLN A 71 7.23 7.41 -24.00
CA GLN A 71 6.45 6.24 -24.42
C GLN A 71 6.16 5.24 -23.28
N MET A 72 6.19 5.70 -22.03
CA MET A 72 5.79 4.88 -20.89
C MET A 72 4.26 4.78 -20.81
N THR A 73 3.76 3.61 -20.43
CA THR A 73 2.37 3.44 -20.02
C THR A 73 2.19 4.03 -18.63
N THR A 74 1.24 4.95 -18.48
CA THR A 74 1.02 5.66 -17.22
C THR A 74 -0.17 5.08 -16.46
N LEU A 75 -0.06 4.99 -15.13
CA LEU A 75 -1.14 4.52 -14.28
C LEU A 75 -1.26 5.33 -13.00
N ALA A 76 -2.47 5.44 -12.45
CA ALA A 76 -2.72 6.20 -11.22
C ALA A 76 -3.60 5.44 -10.24
N LEU A 77 -3.20 5.44 -8.96
CA LEU A 77 -3.99 4.88 -7.87
C LEU A 77 -5.07 5.86 -7.42
N ILE A 78 -6.31 5.37 -7.37
CA ILE A 78 -7.51 6.16 -7.10
C ILE A 78 -8.33 5.50 -5.99
N GLY A 79 -8.43 6.17 -4.85
CA GLY A 79 -9.26 5.76 -3.71
C GLY A 79 -10.59 6.52 -3.59
N SER A 80 -10.96 7.32 -4.60
CA SER A 80 -12.21 8.09 -4.62
C SER A 80 -12.64 8.36 -6.06
N PRO A 81 -13.92 8.15 -6.43
CA PRO A 81 -14.44 8.41 -7.78
C PRO A 81 -14.21 9.85 -8.23
N HIS A 82 -14.18 10.82 -7.31
CA HIS A 82 -13.95 12.23 -7.62
C HIS A 82 -12.59 12.50 -8.29
N HIS A 83 -11.59 11.64 -8.08
CA HIS A 83 -10.26 11.83 -8.66
C HIS A 83 -10.13 11.25 -10.08
N VAL A 84 -11.12 10.49 -10.57
CA VAL A 84 -11.03 9.77 -11.86
C VAL A 84 -10.87 10.75 -13.02
N GLN A 85 -11.79 11.71 -13.15
CA GLN A 85 -11.78 12.67 -14.28
C GLN A 85 -10.45 13.42 -14.36
N ARG A 86 -9.92 13.88 -13.21
CA ARG A 86 -8.65 14.60 -13.17
C ARG A 86 -7.46 13.74 -13.64
N SER A 87 -7.48 12.44 -13.38
CA SER A 87 -6.45 11.51 -13.86
C SER A 87 -6.56 11.27 -15.37
N ILE A 88 -7.79 11.15 -15.89
CA ILE A 88 -8.05 11.05 -17.33
C ILE A 88 -7.59 12.31 -18.05
N ASP A 89 -7.95 13.49 -17.53
CA ASP A 89 -7.54 14.79 -18.08
C ASP A 89 -6.01 14.96 -18.08
N ALA A 90 -5.32 14.37 -17.10
CA ALA A 90 -3.86 14.35 -17.04
C ALA A 90 -3.22 13.43 -18.11
N GLY A 91 -4.01 12.51 -18.69
CA GLY A 91 -3.59 11.57 -19.72
C GLY A 91 -3.18 10.19 -19.19
N VAL A 92 -3.64 9.79 -18.01
CA VAL A 92 -3.35 8.47 -17.43
C VAL A 92 -3.93 7.34 -18.31
N ASP A 93 -3.15 6.28 -18.56
CA ASP A 93 -3.55 5.16 -19.43
C ASP A 93 -4.31 4.06 -18.66
N ILE A 94 -4.04 3.86 -17.36
CA ILE A 94 -4.67 2.83 -16.53
C ILE A 94 -5.04 3.40 -15.15
N ILE A 95 -6.26 3.14 -14.69
CA ILE A 95 -6.70 3.49 -13.34
C ILE A 95 -6.57 2.29 -12.42
N VAL A 96 -5.99 2.48 -11.23
CA VAL A 96 -5.97 1.46 -10.17
C VAL A 96 -6.96 1.88 -9.08
N ALA A 97 -8.13 1.23 -9.06
CA ALA A 97 -9.18 1.46 -8.08
C ALA A 97 -8.81 0.79 -6.74
N GLN A 98 -8.29 1.57 -5.80
CA GLN A 98 -7.79 1.07 -4.52
C GLN A 98 -8.80 1.28 -3.38
N GLY A 99 -9.40 0.19 -2.91
CA GLY A 99 -10.35 0.23 -1.80
C GLY A 99 -9.71 0.24 -0.41
N TYR A 100 -10.56 0.47 0.59
CA TYR A 100 -10.22 0.56 2.03
C TYR A 100 -9.54 -0.70 2.59
N ASP A 101 -9.75 -1.84 1.95
CA ASP A 101 -9.21 -3.14 2.33
C ASP A 101 -7.73 -3.29 1.94
N ALA A 102 -7.17 -2.35 1.17
CA ALA A 102 -5.76 -2.30 0.79
C ALA A 102 -4.82 -2.01 1.97
N GLY A 103 -3.60 -2.55 1.89
CA GLY A 103 -2.52 -2.22 2.82
C GLY A 103 -1.92 -0.84 2.56
N ALA A 104 -1.16 -0.35 3.54
CA ALA A 104 -0.51 0.96 3.51
C ALA A 104 -1.53 2.11 3.34
N HIS A 105 -1.18 3.19 2.65
CA HIS A 105 -2.07 4.34 2.51
C HIS A 105 -3.34 4.00 1.74
N THR A 106 -4.49 4.22 2.37
CA THR A 106 -5.80 3.90 1.77
C THR A 106 -6.86 4.97 2.10
N GLY A 107 -7.82 5.13 1.17
CA GLY A 107 -9.01 5.99 1.33
C GLY A 107 -10.19 5.23 1.94
N PRO A 108 -11.24 5.90 2.43
CA PRO A 108 -12.23 5.31 3.34
C PRO A 108 -13.28 4.39 2.68
N ILE A 109 -13.27 4.22 1.36
CA ILE A 109 -14.34 3.51 0.62
C ILE A 109 -13.90 2.07 0.36
N GLY A 110 -14.68 1.09 0.83
CA GLY A 110 -14.39 -0.33 0.63
C GLY A 110 -14.35 -0.74 -0.84
N THR A 111 -13.55 -1.76 -1.18
CA THR A 111 -13.29 -2.15 -2.59
C THR A 111 -14.59 -2.44 -3.35
N TYR A 112 -15.51 -3.19 -2.75
CA TYR A 112 -16.77 -3.60 -3.39
C TYR A 112 -17.67 -2.39 -3.74
N SER A 113 -17.67 -1.35 -2.90
CA SER A 113 -18.44 -0.13 -3.15
C SER A 113 -17.72 0.83 -4.10
N LEU A 114 -16.38 0.88 -4.04
CA LEU A 114 -15.57 1.83 -4.79
C LEU A 114 -15.45 1.46 -6.27
N VAL A 115 -15.17 0.20 -6.57
CA VAL A 115 -14.75 -0.23 -7.91
C VAL A 115 -15.81 0.09 -8.98
N PRO A 116 -17.10 -0.28 -8.82
CA PRO A 116 -18.10 0.00 -9.85
C PRO A 116 -18.24 1.49 -10.17
N GLN A 117 -18.14 2.36 -9.15
CA GLN A 117 -18.19 3.81 -9.34
C GLN A 117 -16.98 4.34 -10.14
N ILE A 118 -15.79 3.77 -9.90
CA ILE A 118 -14.59 4.15 -10.66
C ILE A 118 -14.68 3.62 -12.09
N VAL A 119 -15.15 2.39 -12.30
CA VAL A 119 -15.34 1.81 -13.63
C VAL A 119 -16.29 2.66 -14.46
N GLU A 120 -17.44 3.05 -13.90
CA GLU A 120 -18.39 3.94 -14.57
C GLU A 120 -17.75 5.30 -14.93
N ALA A 121 -17.03 5.91 -13.99
CA ALA A 121 -16.37 7.20 -14.22
C ALA A 121 -15.17 7.11 -15.19
N ALA A 122 -14.57 5.93 -15.36
CA ALA A 122 -13.40 5.70 -16.20
C ALA A 122 -13.74 5.64 -17.70
N GLY A 123 -14.98 5.30 -18.05
CA GLY A 123 -15.39 5.05 -19.43
C GLY A 123 -14.55 3.93 -20.06
N ASP A 124 -13.90 4.24 -21.18
CA ASP A 124 -13.06 3.28 -21.91
C ASP A 124 -11.67 3.07 -21.29
N THR A 125 -11.31 3.82 -20.23
CA THR A 125 -9.99 3.70 -19.58
C THR A 125 -9.92 2.43 -18.74
N PRO A 126 -8.94 1.52 -18.96
CA PRO A 126 -8.85 0.29 -18.20
C PRO A 126 -8.70 0.52 -16.69
N VAL A 127 -9.43 -0.27 -15.90
CA VAL A 127 -9.41 -0.26 -14.44
C VAL A 127 -8.84 -1.56 -13.90
N LEU A 128 -7.91 -1.45 -12.94
CA LEU A 128 -7.40 -2.55 -12.12
C LEU A 128 -7.93 -2.42 -10.69
N VAL A 129 -8.44 -3.51 -10.12
CA VAL A 129 -8.90 -3.53 -8.72
C VAL A 129 -7.73 -3.74 -7.76
N ALA A 130 -7.60 -2.88 -6.76
CA ALA A 130 -6.64 -3.02 -5.66
C ALA A 130 -7.35 -3.01 -4.30
N GLY A 131 -6.82 -3.79 -3.37
CA GLY A 131 -7.33 -3.89 -2.00
C GLY A 131 -8.25 -5.08 -1.78
N GLY A 132 -7.87 -5.98 -0.87
CA GLY A 132 -8.62 -7.20 -0.54
C GLY A 132 -8.45 -8.36 -1.54
N VAL A 133 -7.77 -8.17 -2.68
CA VAL A 133 -7.54 -9.24 -3.66
C VAL A 133 -6.50 -10.24 -3.15
N ALA A 134 -6.87 -11.51 -3.09
CA ALA A 134 -5.98 -12.59 -2.61
C ALA A 134 -6.11 -13.94 -3.34
N THR A 135 -7.25 -14.19 -4.01
CA THR A 135 -7.57 -15.49 -4.60
C THR A 135 -8.21 -15.30 -5.98
N GLY A 136 -8.34 -16.38 -6.75
CA GLY A 136 -9.00 -16.33 -8.05
C GLY A 136 -10.47 -15.89 -8.00
N GLN A 137 -11.20 -16.18 -6.92
CA GLN A 137 -12.58 -15.68 -6.74
C GLN A 137 -12.61 -14.15 -6.60
N HIS A 138 -11.60 -13.55 -5.97
CA HIS A 138 -11.49 -12.09 -5.91
C HIS A 138 -11.22 -11.49 -7.29
N ILE A 139 -10.41 -12.16 -8.12
CA ILE A 139 -10.15 -11.72 -9.50
C ILE A 139 -11.42 -11.87 -10.35
N ALA A 140 -12.13 -12.99 -10.25
CA ALA A 140 -13.42 -13.18 -10.92
C ALA A 140 -14.43 -12.10 -10.50
N ALA A 141 -14.49 -11.76 -9.20
CA ALA A 141 -15.33 -10.66 -8.70
C ALA A 141 -14.89 -9.29 -9.23
N ALA A 142 -13.58 -9.04 -9.37
CA ALA A 142 -13.06 -7.81 -9.97
C ALA A 142 -13.51 -7.66 -11.43
N LEU A 143 -13.43 -8.74 -12.22
CA LEU A 143 -13.92 -8.77 -13.59
C LEU A 143 -15.44 -8.55 -13.66
N ALA A 144 -16.19 -9.17 -12.75
CA ALA A 144 -17.64 -8.98 -12.64
C ALA A 144 -18.04 -7.55 -12.24
N MET A 145 -17.20 -6.83 -11.49
CA MET A 145 -17.39 -5.40 -11.19
C MET A 145 -17.03 -4.48 -12.38
N GLY A 146 -16.64 -5.03 -13.52
CA GLY A 146 -16.35 -4.31 -14.76
C GLY A 146 -14.90 -3.86 -14.93
N ALA A 147 -14.00 -4.25 -14.03
CA ALA A 147 -12.57 -4.00 -14.17
C ALA A 147 -11.90 -5.00 -15.15
N GLN A 148 -10.70 -4.68 -15.63
CA GLN A 148 -9.95 -5.49 -16.60
C GLN A 148 -8.84 -6.34 -15.95
N GLY A 149 -8.63 -6.16 -14.65
CA GLY A 149 -7.63 -6.91 -13.90
C GLY A 149 -7.52 -6.48 -12.46
N VAL A 150 -6.43 -6.87 -11.81
CA VAL A 150 -6.17 -6.62 -10.40
C VAL A 150 -4.74 -6.11 -10.18
N TRP A 151 -4.55 -5.38 -9.09
CA TRP A 151 -3.26 -4.95 -8.58
C TRP A 151 -3.09 -5.45 -7.15
N LEU A 152 -2.14 -6.35 -6.94
CA LEU A 152 -1.88 -6.96 -5.64
C LEU A 152 -0.65 -6.33 -4.96
N GLY A 153 -0.69 -6.30 -3.63
CA GLY A 153 0.45 -5.87 -2.80
C GLY A 153 0.76 -6.89 -1.72
N THR A 154 -0.21 -7.16 -0.84
CA THR A 154 -0.03 -8.09 0.29
C THR A 154 0.40 -9.49 -0.11
N ALA A 155 -0.08 -10.02 -1.25
CA ALA A 155 0.35 -11.32 -1.78
C ALA A 155 1.87 -11.42 -1.94
N TRP A 156 2.53 -10.34 -2.36
CA TRP A 156 3.98 -10.32 -2.62
C TRP A 156 4.81 -10.25 -1.34
N LEU A 157 4.20 -9.98 -0.18
CA LEU A 157 4.88 -10.08 1.10
C LEU A 157 5.20 -11.54 1.47
N PHE A 158 4.46 -12.48 0.87
CA PHE A 158 4.60 -13.92 1.07
C PHE A 158 5.40 -14.60 -0.04
N SER A 159 6.07 -13.82 -0.91
CA SER A 159 6.93 -14.42 -1.93
C SER A 159 8.32 -14.74 -1.42
N GLU A 160 8.90 -15.86 -1.88
CA GLU A 160 10.30 -16.20 -1.62
C GLU A 160 11.25 -15.08 -2.05
N GLU A 161 10.96 -14.49 -3.22
CA GLU A 161 11.74 -13.42 -3.83
C GLU A 161 11.76 -12.13 -2.98
N HIS A 162 10.78 -11.93 -2.10
CA HIS A 162 10.73 -10.79 -1.20
C HIS A 162 11.40 -11.04 0.16
N GLN A 163 11.58 -12.30 0.57
CA GLN A 163 12.03 -12.62 1.94
C GLN A 163 13.42 -12.07 2.28
N ALA A 164 14.31 -11.90 1.29
CA ALA A 164 15.63 -11.30 1.51
C ALA A 164 15.56 -9.80 1.93
N HIS A 165 14.40 -9.16 1.72
CA HIS A 165 14.15 -7.75 2.04
C HIS A 165 13.19 -7.56 3.22
N MET A 166 12.74 -8.66 3.84
CA MET A 166 11.78 -8.63 4.94
C MET A 166 12.40 -9.21 6.21
N HIS A 167 12.21 -8.51 7.33
CA HIS A 167 12.68 -9.02 8.61
C HIS A 167 11.89 -10.30 9.01
N PRO A 168 12.54 -11.39 9.47
CA PRO A 168 11.86 -12.67 9.75
C PRO A 168 10.70 -12.57 10.76
N VAL A 169 10.82 -11.72 11.79
CA VAL A 169 9.71 -11.45 12.74
C VAL A 169 8.50 -10.86 12.00
N ASN A 170 8.72 -9.97 11.04
CA ASN A 170 7.63 -9.38 10.27
C ASN A 170 6.94 -10.43 9.42
N THR A 171 7.72 -11.32 8.78
CA THR A 171 7.18 -12.47 8.04
C THR A 171 6.31 -13.35 8.94
N GLN A 172 6.79 -13.71 10.14
CA GLN A 172 6.01 -14.52 11.09
C GLN A 172 4.72 -13.83 11.52
N LYS A 173 4.76 -12.52 11.77
CA LYS A 173 3.56 -11.72 12.10
C LYS A 173 2.57 -11.68 10.95
N LEU A 174 3.02 -11.56 9.70
CA LEU A 174 2.17 -11.59 8.52
C LEU A 174 1.49 -12.95 8.33
N ILE A 175 2.24 -14.05 8.50
CA ILE A 175 1.70 -15.42 8.43
C ILE A 175 0.67 -15.67 9.53
N ALA A 176 0.87 -15.13 10.73
CA ALA A 176 -0.05 -15.30 11.85
C ALA A 176 -1.30 -14.39 11.76
N ALA A 177 -1.30 -13.37 10.90
CA ALA A 177 -2.34 -12.35 10.88
C ALA A 177 -3.58 -12.78 10.07
N GLY A 178 -4.75 -12.67 10.69
CA GLY A 178 -6.04 -12.76 9.99
C GLY A 178 -6.50 -11.42 9.42
N SER A 179 -7.60 -11.43 8.65
CA SER A 179 -8.18 -10.22 8.06
C SER A 179 -8.63 -9.16 9.07
N SER A 180 -8.89 -9.55 10.32
CA SER A 180 -9.24 -8.67 11.45
C SER A 180 -8.03 -8.09 12.19
N ASP A 181 -6.83 -8.61 11.92
CA ASP A 181 -5.60 -8.22 12.63
C ASP A 181 -4.89 -7.05 11.96
N THR A 182 -5.53 -6.41 10.99
CA THR A 182 -5.06 -5.14 10.43
C THR A 182 -5.81 -3.96 11.06
N VAL A 183 -5.09 -2.86 11.25
CA VAL A 183 -5.61 -1.59 11.78
C VAL A 183 -5.36 -0.47 10.80
N ILE A 184 -6.15 0.59 10.92
CA ILE A 184 -5.87 1.85 10.24
C ILE A 184 -5.46 2.89 11.27
N THR A 185 -4.22 3.34 11.13
CA THR A 185 -3.61 4.33 12.00
C THR A 185 -3.05 5.48 11.17
N ARG A 186 -2.71 6.57 11.83
CA ARG A 186 -1.97 7.70 11.27
C ARG A 186 -0.54 7.78 11.78
N SER A 187 -0.10 6.80 12.59
CA SER A 187 1.22 6.80 13.23
C SER A 187 2.40 6.77 12.26
N GLU A 188 2.22 6.24 11.04
CA GLU A 188 3.30 6.17 10.04
C GLU A 188 3.69 7.53 9.49
N SER A 189 2.69 8.33 9.07
CA SER A 189 2.94 9.51 8.23
C SER A 189 1.92 10.63 8.44
N GLY A 190 0.98 10.47 9.38
CA GLY A 190 -0.14 11.39 9.57
C GLY A 190 -1.33 11.19 8.62
N LYS A 191 -1.17 10.34 7.60
CA LYS A 191 -2.24 9.90 6.70
C LYS A 191 -2.72 8.52 7.13
N THR A 192 -3.94 8.15 6.74
CA THR A 192 -4.47 6.81 6.96
C THR A 192 -3.52 5.79 6.37
N PHE A 193 -3.12 4.80 7.17
CA PHE A 193 -2.22 3.73 6.79
C PHE A 193 -2.70 2.43 7.42
N ARG A 194 -3.04 1.44 6.58
CA ARG A 194 -3.40 0.10 7.02
C ARG A 194 -2.15 -0.76 7.21
N GLN A 195 -2.02 -1.35 8.39
CA GLN A 195 -0.91 -2.22 8.77
C GLN A 195 -1.40 -3.36 9.65
N VAL A 196 -0.59 -4.42 9.78
CA VAL A 196 -0.81 -5.44 10.81
C VAL A 196 -0.72 -4.78 12.19
N ARG A 197 -1.62 -5.16 13.11
CA ARG A 197 -1.64 -4.68 14.48
C ARG A 197 -0.42 -5.21 15.23
N THR A 198 0.32 -4.31 15.86
CA THR A 198 1.53 -4.62 16.63
C THR A 198 1.63 -3.69 17.83
N GLY A 199 2.69 -3.82 18.64
CA GLY A 199 2.97 -2.88 19.73
C GLY A 199 3.15 -1.45 19.24
N TRP A 200 3.52 -1.23 17.97
CA TRP A 200 3.61 0.09 17.38
C TRP A 200 2.24 0.77 17.27
N SER A 201 1.31 0.17 16.53
CA SER A 201 -0.03 0.75 16.37
C SER A 201 -0.75 0.87 17.71
N GLN A 202 -0.63 -0.12 18.59
CA GLN A 202 -1.21 -0.06 19.94
C GLN A 202 -0.65 1.09 20.78
N ALA A 203 0.66 1.36 20.71
CA ALA A 203 1.26 2.47 21.44
C ALA A 203 0.70 3.84 21.00
N TRP A 204 0.34 4.00 19.73
CA TRP A 204 -0.26 5.23 19.20
C TRP A 204 -1.78 5.30 19.37
N GLU A 205 -2.44 4.18 19.67
CA GLU A 205 -3.87 4.10 20.00
C GLU A 205 -4.15 4.29 21.51
N ASP A 206 -3.11 4.24 22.35
CA ASP A 206 -3.22 4.46 23.80
C ASP A 206 -3.80 5.85 24.14
N GLU A 207 -4.68 5.92 25.15
CA GLU A 207 -5.33 7.18 25.55
C GLU A 207 -4.34 8.27 25.99
N ALA A 208 -3.18 7.88 26.52
CA ALA A 208 -2.12 8.81 26.92
C ALA A 208 -1.18 9.21 25.76
N ALA A 209 -1.34 8.60 24.58
CA ALA A 209 -0.57 8.96 23.39
C ALA A 209 -1.08 10.28 22.79
N PRO A 210 -0.17 11.16 22.31
CA PRO A 210 -0.60 12.33 21.57
C PRO A 210 -1.15 11.91 20.21
N ALA A 211 -2.15 12.64 19.70
CA ALA A 211 -2.67 12.40 18.36
C ALA A 211 -1.54 12.51 17.31
N PRO A 212 -1.42 11.55 16.36
CA PRO A 212 -0.41 11.62 15.31
C PRO A 212 -0.43 12.96 14.56
N LEU A 213 0.75 13.48 14.26
CA LEU A 213 0.90 14.74 13.53
C LEU A 213 0.44 14.59 12.08
N LYS A 214 0.16 15.70 11.40
CA LYS A 214 -0.10 15.69 9.96
C LYS A 214 1.21 15.49 9.18
N MET A 215 1.11 14.92 7.98
CA MET A 215 2.22 14.91 7.02
C MET A 215 2.69 16.35 6.73
N PRO A 216 4.01 16.62 6.65
CA PRO A 216 5.14 15.69 6.78
C PRO A 216 5.69 15.55 8.21
N PHE A 217 5.14 16.27 9.20
CA PHE A 217 5.72 16.32 10.55
C PHE A 217 5.74 14.97 11.27
N GLN A 218 4.77 14.09 10.99
CA GLN A 218 4.79 12.74 11.55
C GLN A 218 5.96 11.93 10.99
N ASP A 219 6.18 11.93 9.67
CA ASP A 219 7.32 11.21 9.06
C ASP A 219 8.65 11.71 9.65
N VAL A 220 8.79 13.02 9.86
CA VAL A 220 9.99 13.61 10.49
C VAL A 220 10.14 13.18 11.96
N LEU A 221 9.02 13.08 12.70
CA LEU A 221 9.02 12.69 14.10
C LEU A 221 9.44 11.22 14.30
N VAL A 222 8.95 10.32 13.44
CA VAL A 222 9.10 8.86 13.66
C VAL A 222 10.05 8.16 12.71
N GLY A 223 10.51 8.82 11.63
CA GLY A 223 11.26 8.16 10.55
C GLY A 223 12.53 7.45 11.01
N ASP A 224 13.31 8.08 11.88
CA ASP A 224 14.52 7.47 12.45
C ASP A 224 14.20 6.36 13.45
N LEU A 225 13.12 6.51 14.22
CA LEU A 225 12.65 5.48 15.14
C LEU A 225 12.20 4.23 14.37
N LEU A 226 11.45 4.39 13.28
CA LEU A 226 11.05 3.28 12.41
C LEU A 226 12.26 2.56 11.82
N GLY A 227 13.26 3.31 11.34
CA GLY A 227 14.53 2.73 10.88
C GLY A 227 15.25 1.95 11.98
N ALA A 228 15.33 2.51 13.19
CA ALA A 228 15.96 1.85 14.33
C ALA A 228 15.22 0.57 14.78
N ILE A 229 13.88 0.56 14.71
CA ILE A 229 13.05 -0.60 15.04
C ILE A 229 13.39 -1.78 14.12
N GLU A 230 13.51 -1.52 12.81
CA GLU A 230 13.88 -2.54 11.82
C GLU A 230 15.35 -2.97 11.97
N GLU A 231 16.27 -2.01 12.12
CA GLU A 231 17.72 -2.27 12.23
C GLU A 231 18.08 -3.11 13.46
N HIS A 232 17.46 -2.81 14.60
CA HIS A 232 17.76 -3.43 15.89
C HIS A 232 16.78 -4.53 16.29
N ASN A 233 15.95 -4.97 15.34
CA ASN A 233 15.03 -6.10 15.51
C ASN A 233 14.10 -5.95 16.72
N ILE A 234 13.51 -4.77 16.91
CA ILE A 234 12.64 -4.48 18.06
C ILE A 234 11.29 -5.18 17.84
N GLU A 235 11.27 -6.48 18.15
CA GLU A 235 10.22 -7.45 17.81
C GLU A 235 8.81 -6.89 18.02
N PRO A 236 8.41 -6.34 19.19
CA PRO A 236 7.05 -5.89 19.42
C PRO A 236 6.58 -4.78 18.46
N LEU A 237 7.51 -3.95 17.98
CA LEU A 237 7.22 -2.75 17.18
C LEU A 237 7.35 -2.97 15.68
N ILE A 238 8.10 -3.98 15.23
CA ILE A 238 8.22 -4.33 13.81
C ILE A 238 6.83 -4.59 13.21
N HIS A 239 6.54 -3.96 12.09
CA HIS A 239 5.27 -4.04 11.38
C HIS A 239 5.45 -3.78 9.89
N SER A 240 4.38 -3.98 9.11
CA SER A 240 4.34 -3.62 7.69
C SER A 240 2.93 -3.27 7.24
N GLY A 241 2.87 -2.49 6.17
CA GLY A 241 1.61 -2.23 5.47
C GLY A 241 1.08 -3.53 4.86
N ALA A 242 -0.10 -3.96 5.29
CA ALA A 242 -0.77 -5.15 4.78
C ALA A 242 -2.28 -4.90 4.70
N GLY A 243 -2.90 -5.38 3.63
CA GLY A 243 -4.33 -5.33 3.43
C GLY A 243 -5.04 -6.45 4.17
N GLN A 244 -6.37 -6.40 4.19
CA GLN A 244 -7.18 -7.45 4.81
C GLN A 244 -7.11 -8.79 4.06
N SER A 245 -6.54 -8.79 2.84
CA SER A 245 -6.16 -10.01 2.13
C SER A 245 -5.08 -10.83 2.83
N VAL A 246 -4.40 -10.29 3.86
CA VAL A 246 -3.37 -11.01 4.63
C VAL A 246 -3.88 -12.37 5.15
N GLY A 247 -5.14 -12.45 5.57
CA GLY A 247 -5.74 -13.68 6.10
C GLY A 247 -5.96 -14.81 5.09
N TYR A 248 -5.57 -14.62 3.82
CA TYR A 248 -5.60 -15.66 2.79
C TYR A 248 -4.22 -16.25 2.49
N PHE A 249 -3.17 -15.81 3.19
CA PHE A 249 -1.80 -16.25 2.99
C PHE A 249 -1.23 -16.77 4.32
N ASP A 250 -0.87 -18.05 4.35
CA ASP A 250 -0.38 -18.76 5.54
C ASP A 250 1.01 -19.38 5.33
N GLU A 251 1.56 -19.30 4.12
CA GLU A 251 2.88 -19.83 3.79
C GLU A 251 3.62 -18.96 2.77
N ILE A 252 4.95 -19.12 2.75
CA ILE A 252 5.81 -18.50 1.75
C ILE A 252 5.87 -19.37 0.50
N GLN A 253 5.70 -18.76 -0.66
CA GLN A 253 5.70 -19.45 -1.95
C GLN A 253 6.49 -18.66 -3.01
N PRO A 254 7.04 -19.29 -4.05
CA PRO A 254 7.58 -18.55 -5.19
C PRO A 254 6.50 -17.67 -5.85
N VAL A 255 6.85 -16.49 -6.37
CA VAL A 255 5.91 -15.63 -7.12
C VAL A 255 5.18 -16.42 -8.21
N LYS A 256 5.89 -17.32 -8.89
CA LYS A 256 5.32 -18.19 -9.93
C LYS A 256 4.16 -19.06 -9.40
N ALA A 257 4.31 -19.63 -8.21
CA ALA A 257 3.27 -20.48 -7.63
C ALA A 257 2.03 -19.66 -7.25
N ILE A 258 2.24 -18.49 -6.64
CA ILE A 258 1.16 -17.53 -6.31
C ILE A 258 0.40 -17.13 -7.59
N LEU A 259 1.11 -16.74 -8.65
CA LEU A 259 0.50 -16.34 -9.93
C LEU A 259 -0.27 -17.49 -10.59
N ASN A 260 0.30 -18.69 -10.67
CA ASN A 260 -0.38 -19.84 -11.23
C ASN A 260 -1.68 -20.13 -10.48
N LYS A 261 -1.63 -20.14 -9.14
CA LYS A 261 -2.81 -20.34 -8.31
C LYS A 261 -3.88 -19.29 -8.54
N LEU A 262 -3.50 -18.01 -8.61
CA LEU A 262 -4.44 -16.92 -8.90
C LEU A 262 -5.15 -17.13 -10.25
N VAL A 263 -4.40 -17.48 -11.29
CA VAL A 263 -4.96 -17.71 -12.64
C VAL A 263 -5.87 -18.94 -12.67
N ASP A 264 -5.39 -20.08 -12.18
CA ASP A 264 -6.14 -21.34 -12.19
C ASP A 264 -7.44 -21.24 -11.39
N ASP A 265 -7.37 -20.66 -10.18
CA ASP A 265 -8.54 -20.43 -9.34
C ASP A 265 -9.53 -19.44 -10.00
N THR A 266 -9.04 -18.46 -10.76
CA THR A 266 -9.90 -17.49 -11.48
C THR A 266 -10.69 -18.20 -12.57
N ILE A 267 -10.02 -19.03 -13.38
CA ILE A 267 -10.65 -19.80 -14.45
C ILE A 267 -11.71 -20.73 -13.86
N ALA A 268 -11.37 -21.45 -12.79
CA ALA A 268 -12.31 -22.34 -12.09
C ALA A 268 -13.51 -21.57 -11.52
N ALA A 269 -13.29 -20.40 -10.91
CA ALA A 269 -14.35 -19.58 -10.36
C ALA A 269 -15.31 -19.07 -11.45
N LEU A 270 -14.79 -18.61 -12.59
CA LEU A 270 -15.61 -18.14 -13.72
C LEU A 270 -16.44 -19.27 -14.34
N GLN A 271 -15.84 -20.45 -14.53
CA GLN A 271 -16.56 -21.64 -15.01
C GLN A 271 -17.67 -22.06 -14.04
N GLN A 272 -17.38 -22.05 -12.73
CA GLN A 272 -18.37 -22.34 -11.71
C GLN A 272 -19.49 -21.30 -11.68
N GLN A 273 -19.19 -20.02 -11.86
CA GLN A 273 -20.18 -18.95 -11.85
C GLN A 273 -21.14 -19.03 -13.04
N GLN A 274 -20.66 -19.50 -14.20
CA GLN A 274 -21.47 -19.67 -15.39
C GLN A 274 -22.71 -20.55 -15.15
N GLN A 275 -22.62 -21.55 -14.25
CA GLN A 275 -23.74 -22.44 -13.94
C GLN A 275 -24.94 -21.72 -13.28
N TYR A 276 -24.74 -20.52 -12.73
CA TYR A 276 -25.79 -19.73 -12.10
C TYR A 276 -26.49 -18.78 -13.08
N LEU A 277 -25.92 -18.56 -14.26
CA LEU A 277 -26.56 -17.80 -15.33
C LEU A 277 -27.55 -18.73 -16.03
N ARG A 278 -28.81 -18.31 -16.10
CA ARG A 278 -29.83 -18.98 -16.92
C ARG A 278 -29.86 -18.29 -18.28
N ASP A 279 -30.00 -19.10 -19.33
CA ASP A 279 -30.25 -18.64 -20.69
C ASP A 279 -31.53 -17.79 -20.80
#